data_AF-R6B4M9-F1
#
_entry.id   AF-R6B4M9-F1
#
_cell.length_a   1.000
_cell.length_b   1.000
_cell.length_c   1.000
_cell.angle_alpha   90.00
_cell.angle_beta   90.00
_cell.angle_gamma   90.00
#
_symmetry.space_group_name_H-M   'P 1'
#
loop_
_entity.id
_entity.type
_entity.pdbx_description
1 polymer ?
#
loop_
_entity_poly.entity_id
_entity_poly.type
_entity_poly.pdbx_seq_one_letter_code
_entity_poly.pdbx_strand_id
1 'polypeptide(L)'
;MQNANTLEAMEVARQLILVLKGTVESLQMNLSQERDDNEGLKLTIESLEDENARLQEELFKVQAGAVEEKDTAKENQAEAIEAIGEKLAFYYKDMKRIDPKKLTAEDGETLYNILDYTFKALKKAGVKMEK
;
A
#
# COMPACT_ATOMS: atom_id res chain seq x y z
N MET A 1 -79.50 2.56 36.73
CA MET A 1 -78.54 1.84 35.85
C MET A 1 -77.62 2.79 35.07
N GLN A 2 -78.10 3.88 34.44
CA GLN A 2 -77.24 4.81 33.66
C GLN A 2 -76.06 5.42 34.43
N ASN A 3 -76.23 5.80 35.71
CA ASN A 3 -75.14 6.37 36.52
C ASN A 3 -74.02 5.37 36.86
N ALA A 4 -74.33 4.06 36.96
CA ALA A 4 -73.33 3.04 37.25
C ALA A 4 -72.42 2.78 36.04
N ASN A 5 -73.00 2.66 34.84
CA ASN A 5 -72.23 2.48 33.60
C ASN A 5 -71.34 3.69 33.26
N THR A 6 -71.77 4.90 33.64
CA THR A 6 -70.97 6.11 33.44
C THR A 6 -69.77 6.15 34.37
N LEU A 7 -69.93 5.69 35.61
CA LEU A 7 -68.85 5.61 36.60
C LEU A 7 -67.79 4.59 36.19
N GLU A 8 -68.22 3.41 35.74
CA GLU A 8 -67.34 2.35 35.24
C GLU A 8 -66.55 2.80 34.01
N ALA A 9 -67.20 3.47 33.05
CA ALA A 9 -66.53 4.03 31.89
C ALA A 9 -65.47 5.09 32.27
N MET A 10 -65.75 5.92 33.29
CA MET A 10 -64.79 6.90 33.80
C MET A 10 -63.60 6.22 34.49
N GLU A 11 -63.82 5.11 35.19
CA GLU A 11 -62.75 4.36 35.85
C GLU A 11 -61.84 3.67 34.83
N VAL A 12 -62.41 3.06 33.79
CA VAL A 12 -61.65 2.50 32.66
C VAL A 12 -60.86 3.60 31.93
N ALA A 13 -61.47 4.75 31.66
CA ALA A 13 -60.76 5.88 31.04
C ALA A 13 -59.59 6.37 31.91
N ARG A 14 -59.76 6.44 33.23
CA ARG A 14 -58.69 6.79 34.17
C ARG A 14 -57.54 5.79 34.13
N GLN A 15 -57.84 4.48 34.13
CA GLN A 15 -56.82 3.43 34.03
C GLN A 15 -56.08 3.52 32.70
N LEU A 16 -56.80 3.73 31.59
CA LEU A 16 -56.20 3.89 30.27
C LEU A 16 -55.25 5.10 30.21
N ILE A 17 -55.65 6.23 30.80
CA ILE A 17 -54.79 7.42 30.88
C ILE A 17 -53.49 7.13 31.65
N LEU A 18 -53.57 6.37 32.75
CA LEU A 18 -52.38 6.00 33.52
C LEU A 18 -51.44 5.08 32.72
N VAL A 19 -51.99 4.09 32.01
CA VAL A 19 -51.20 3.21 31.14
C VAL A 19 -50.55 3.98 29.99
N LEU A 20 -51.31 4.88 29.35
CA LEU A 20 -50.78 5.74 28.28
C LEU A 20 -49.67 6.66 28.80
N LYS A 21 -49.82 7.22 30.01
CA LYS A 21 -48.77 8.04 30.64
C LYS A 21 -47.49 7.24 30.84
N GLY A 22 -47.57 6.03 31.41
CA GLY A 22 -46.39 5.16 31.59
C GLY A 22 -45.75 4.72 30.26
N THR A 23 -46.58 4.53 29.23
CA THR A 23 -46.10 4.23 27.87
C THR A 23 -45.32 5.41 27.29
N VAL A 24 -45.84 6.63 27.43
CA VAL A 24 -45.17 7.86 26.97
C VAL A 24 -43.85 8.06 27.71
N GLU A 25 -43.81 7.87 29.02
CA GLU A 25 -42.59 7.99 29.83
C GLU A 25 -41.52 6.97 29.36
N SER A 26 -41.93 5.73 29.10
CA SER A 26 -41.03 4.68 28.59
C SER A 26 -40.48 5.01 27.19
N LEU A 27 -41.34 5.49 26.29
CA LEU A 27 -40.93 5.91 24.94
C LEU A 27 -39.98 7.11 24.98
N GLN A 28 -40.20 8.06 25.89
CA GLN A 28 -39.29 9.20 26.07
C GLN A 28 -37.92 8.75 26.57
N MET A 29 -37.87 7.82 27.51
CA MET A 29 -36.61 7.25 28.01
C MET A 29 -35.85 6.52 26.88
N ASN A 30 -36.55 5.66 26.13
CA ASN A 30 -35.94 4.94 25.01
C ASN A 30 -35.44 5.89 23.92
N LEU A 31 -36.22 6.93 23.58
CA LEU A 31 -35.79 7.93 22.61
C LEU A 31 -34.54 8.70 23.07
N SER A 32 -34.40 8.95 24.37
CA SER A 32 -33.19 9.57 24.92
C SER A 32 -31.99 8.65 24.75
N GLN A 33 -32.12 7.38 25.13
CA GLN A 33 -31.04 6.39 25.00
C GLN A 33 -30.59 6.23 23.54
N GLU A 34 -31.54 6.09 22.62
CA GLU A 34 -31.22 5.98 21.19
C GLU A 34 -30.53 7.23 20.64
N ARG A 35 -30.81 8.41 21.20
CA ARG A 35 -30.10 9.65 20.81
C ARG A 35 -28.66 9.63 21.29
N ASP A 36 -28.43 9.22 22.54
CA ASP A 36 -27.10 9.11 23.12
C ASP A 36 -26.25 8.07 22.36
N ASP A 37 -26.84 6.92 22.04
CA ASP A 37 -26.18 5.86 21.26
C ASP A 37 -25.85 6.34 19.83
N ASN A 38 -26.75 7.07 19.19
CA ASN A 38 -26.49 7.67 17.87
C ASN A 38 -25.38 8.73 17.90
N GLU A 39 -25.27 9.50 18.98
CA GLU A 39 -24.17 10.45 19.17
C GLU A 39 -22.83 9.71 19.33
N GLY A 40 -22.80 8.63 20.12
CA GLY A 40 -21.63 7.76 20.24
C GLY A 40 -21.19 7.14 18.91
N LEU A 41 -22.15 6.69 18.09
CA LEU A 41 -21.87 6.18 16.75
C LEU A 41 -21.31 7.25 15.82
N LYS A 42 -21.82 8.49 15.87
CA LYS A 42 -21.27 9.60 15.08
C LYS A 42 -19.81 9.88 15.41
N LEU A 43 -19.47 9.96 16.70
CA LEU A 43 -18.08 10.14 17.15
C LEU A 43 -17.18 8.99 16.67
N THR A 44 -17.70 7.76 16.68
CA THR A 44 -16.96 6.60 16.16
C THR A 44 -16.72 6.70 14.66
N ILE A 45 -17.72 7.14 13.89
CA ILE A 45 -17.60 7.36 12.44
C ILE A 45 -16.54 8.43 12.16
N GLU A 46 -16.61 9.59 12.83
CA GLU A 46 -15.64 10.68 12.66
C GLU A 46 -14.21 10.20 12.94
N SER A 47 -14.02 9.46 14.04
CA SER A 47 -12.71 8.87 14.38
C SER A 47 -12.18 7.91 13.30
N LEU A 48 -13.05 7.10 12.70
CA LEU A 48 -12.65 6.15 11.65
C LEU A 48 -12.37 6.87 10.32
N GLU A 49 -13.10 7.94 10.01
CA GLU A 49 -12.85 8.77 8.83
C GLU A 49 -11.48 9.47 8.93
N ASP A 50 -11.14 10.01 10.09
CA ASP A 50 -9.84 10.62 10.36
C ASP A 50 -8.69 9.60 10.25
N GLU A 51 -8.85 8.40 10.82
CA GLU A 51 -7.85 7.34 10.71
C GLU A 51 -7.65 6.88 9.26
N ASN A 52 -8.75 6.73 8.51
CA ASN A 52 -8.70 6.35 7.10
C ASN A 52 -7.99 7.43 6.26
N ALA A 53 -8.25 8.71 6.52
CA ALA A 53 -7.56 9.81 5.85
C ALA A 53 -6.04 9.77 6.11
N ARG A 54 -5.63 9.54 7.37
CA ARG A 54 -4.21 9.41 7.74
C ARG A 54 -3.55 8.22 7.02
N LEU A 55 -4.21 7.06 7.01
CA LEU A 55 -3.68 5.86 6.35
C LEU A 55 -3.54 6.05 4.84
N GLN A 56 -4.48 6.76 4.20
CA GLN A 56 -4.37 7.10 2.78
C GLN A 56 -3.17 8.01 2.50
N GLU A 57 -2.89 8.98 3.36
CA GLU A 57 -1.72 9.84 3.25
C GLU A 57 -0.40 9.05 3.41
N GLU A 58 -0.33 8.17 4.40
CA GLU A 58 0.83 7.29 4.61
C GLU A 58 1.06 6.36 3.40
N LEU A 59 -0.02 5.76 2.89
CA LEU A 59 0.04 4.91 1.71
C LEU A 59 0.57 5.68 0.49
N PHE A 60 0.12 6.93 0.30
CA PHE A 60 0.62 7.78 -0.78
C PHE A 60 2.12 8.06 -0.65
N LYS A 61 2.60 8.39 0.56
CA LYS A 61 4.03 8.64 0.81
C LYS A 61 4.88 7.40 0.52
N VAL A 62 4.44 6.22 0.95
CA VAL A 62 5.15 4.96 0.69
C VAL A 62 5.19 4.65 -0.80
N GLN A 63 4.09 4.84 -1.52
CA GLN A 63 4.05 4.63 -2.96
C GLN A 63 4.96 5.60 -3.71
N ALA A 64 4.99 6.88 -3.31
CA ALA A 64 5.89 7.87 -3.90
C ALA A 64 7.37 7.49 -3.68
N GLY A 65 7.75 7.11 -2.45
CA GLY A 65 9.11 6.67 -2.14
C GLY A 65 9.53 5.41 -2.93
N ALA A 66 8.63 4.45 -3.10
CA ALA A 66 8.91 3.24 -3.88
C ALA A 66 9.12 3.53 -5.38
N VAL A 67 8.46 4.55 -5.92
CA VAL A 67 8.68 5.01 -7.30
C VAL A 67 10.05 5.69 -7.43
N GLU A 68 10.39 6.58 -6.50
CA GLU A 68 11.69 7.25 -6.49
C GLU A 68 12.87 6.26 -6.38
N GLU A 69 12.77 5.27 -5.48
CA GLU A 69 13.77 4.21 -5.34
C GLU A 69 13.93 3.40 -6.62
N LYS A 70 12.83 3.09 -7.30
CA LYS A 70 12.86 2.32 -8.55
C LYS A 70 13.52 3.10 -9.67
N ASP A 71 13.28 4.41 -9.75
CA ASP A 71 13.85 5.24 -10.81
C ASP A 71 15.33 5.53 -10.56
N THR A 72 15.74 5.80 -9.31
CA THR A 72 17.16 5.88 -8.95
C THR A 72 17.89 4.55 -9.18
N ALA A 73 17.26 3.41 -8.88
CA ALA A 73 17.87 2.10 -9.18
C ALA A 73 18.09 1.88 -10.69
N LYS A 74 17.17 2.32 -11.55
CA LYS A 74 17.35 2.26 -13.01
C LYS A 74 18.45 3.19 -13.49
N GLU A 75 18.52 4.41 -12.96
CA GLU A 75 19.55 5.39 -13.32
C GLU A 75 20.95 4.86 -12.95
N ASN A 76 21.12 4.37 -11.72
CA ASN A 76 22.35 3.73 -11.28
C ASN A 76 22.72 2.51 -12.14
N GLN A 77 21.73 1.74 -12.61
CA GLN A 77 21.98 0.61 -13.50
C GLN A 77 22.43 1.08 -14.89
N ALA A 78 21.85 2.15 -15.42
CA ALA A 78 22.24 2.72 -16.71
C ALA A 78 23.69 3.25 -16.67
N GLU A 79 24.06 4.00 -15.62
CA GLU A 79 25.43 4.47 -15.41
C GLU A 79 26.44 3.32 -15.29
N ALA A 80 26.08 2.26 -14.55
CA ALA A 80 26.93 1.08 -14.42
C ALA A 80 27.15 0.37 -15.77
N ILE A 81 26.11 0.28 -16.61
CA ILE A 81 26.19 -0.31 -17.95
C ILE A 81 27.09 0.54 -18.86
N GLU A 82 26.93 1.86 -18.84
CA GLU A 82 27.75 2.78 -19.64
C GLU A 82 29.24 2.68 -19.26
N ALA A 83 29.56 2.73 -17.97
CA ALA A 83 30.92 2.62 -17.45
C ALA A 83 31.60 1.27 -17.80
N ILE A 84 30.83 0.18 -17.90
CA ILE A 84 31.33 -1.11 -18.36
C ILE A 84 31.53 -1.11 -19.87
N GLY A 85 30.59 -0.54 -20.64
CA GLY A 85 30.69 -0.38 -22.08
C GLY A 85 31.96 0.35 -22.50
N GLU A 86 32.29 1.45 -21.83
CA GLU A 86 33.53 2.20 -22.06
C GLU A 86 34.79 1.35 -21.81
N LYS A 87 34.83 0.60 -20.70
CA LYS A 87 35.97 -0.27 -20.37
C LYS A 87 36.13 -1.42 -21.36
N LEU A 88 35.03 -2.04 -21.78
CA LEU A 88 35.04 -3.15 -22.73
C LEU A 88 35.32 -2.69 -24.18
N ALA A 89 35.03 -1.44 -24.53
CA ALA A 89 35.27 -0.92 -25.87
C ALA A 89 36.76 -0.96 -26.28
N PHE A 90 37.68 -0.77 -25.34
CA PHE A 90 39.12 -0.92 -25.58
C PHE A 90 39.48 -2.36 -25.97
N TYR A 91 39.03 -3.33 -25.17
CA TYR A 91 39.29 -4.74 -25.42
C TYR A 91 38.61 -5.26 -26.70
N TYR A 92 37.43 -4.74 -27.05
CA TYR A 92 36.76 -5.08 -28.32
C TYR A 92 37.57 -4.61 -29.55
N LYS A 93 38.21 -3.43 -29.48
CA LYS A 93 39.10 -2.95 -30.54
C LYS A 93 40.33 -3.84 -30.69
N ASP A 94 40.91 -4.30 -29.59
CA ASP A 94 42.07 -5.20 -29.62
C ASP A 94 41.70 -6.59 -30.16
N MET A 95 40.54 -7.13 -29.76
CA MET A 95 40.00 -8.37 -30.32
C MET A 95 39.82 -8.31 -31.84
N LYS A 96 39.34 -7.18 -32.37
CA LYS A 96 39.15 -6.99 -33.82
C LYS A 96 40.45 -7.01 -34.63
N ARG A 97 41.60 -6.80 -34.00
CA ARG A 97 42.91 -6.82 -34.67
C ARG A 97 43.48 -8.23 -34.80
N ILE A 98 42.94 -9.20 -34.06
CA ILE A 98 43.37 -10.60 -34.09
C ILE A 98 42.77 -11.27 -35.32
N ASP A 99 43.61 -11.91 -36.14
CA ASP A 99 43.15 -12.76 -37.25
C ASP A 99 42.81 -14.16 -36.72
N PRO A 100 41.52 -14.56 -36.70
CA PRO A 100 41.12 -15.86 -36.16
C PRO A 100 41.69 -17.04 -36.96
N LYS A 101 42.20 -16.83 -38.17
CA LYS A 101 42.84 -17.88 -39.00
C LYS A 101 44.35 -17.97 -38.78
N LYS A 102 44.95 -17.05 -38.03
CA LYS A 102 46.41 -16.96 -37.79
C LYS A 102 46.72 -16.69 -36.32
N LEU A 103 46.07 -17.43 -35.43
CA LEU A 103 46.30 -17.31 -33.99
C LEU A 103 47.69 -17.80 -33.59
N THR A 104 48.46 -16.92 -32.97
CA THR A 104 49.70 -17.25 -32.27
C THR A 104 49.43 -17.62 -30.81
N ALA A 105 50.44 -18.14 -30.10
CA ALA A 105 50.33 -18.40 -28.66
C ALA A 105 50.09 -17.12 -27.85
N GLU A 106 50.68 -16.00 -28.29
CA GLU A 106 50.55 -14.67 -27.66
C GLU A 106 49.14 -14.09 -27.86
N ASP A 107 48.51 -14.34 -29.03
CA ASP A 107 47.11 -14.01 -29.26
C ASP A 107 46.17 -14.82 -28.34
N GLY A 108 46.51 -16.09 -28.08
CA GLY A 108 45.77 -16.96 -27.18
C GLY A 108 45.78 -16.46 -25.73
N GLU A 109 46.94 -16.04 -25.22
CA GLU A 109 47.07 -15.43 -23.89
C GLU A 109 46.32 -14.09 -23.81
N THR A 110 46.41 -13.27 -24.85
CA THR A 110 45.68 -12.01 -24.95
C THR A 110 44.15 -12.22 -24.91
N LEU A 111 43.63 -13.18 -25.68
CA LEU A 111 42.21 -13.54 -25.69
C LEU A 111 41.73 -14.05 -24.33
N TYR A 112 42.54 -14.89 -23.66
CA TYR A 112 42.22 -15.37 -22.32
C TYR A 112 42.09 -14.21 -21.32
N ASN A 113 43.04 -13.28 -21.32
CA ASN A 113 43.02 -12.12 -20.44
C ASN A 113 41.83 -11.19 -20.71
N ILE A 114 41.47 -10.99 -21.98
CA ILE A 114 40.26 -10.24 -22.38
C ILE A 114 39.00 -10.91 -21.83
N LEU A 115 38.88 -12.23 -22.00
CA LEU A 115 37.71 -12.99 -21.53
C LEU A 115 37.61 -12.99 -20.01
N ASP A 116 38.71 -13.26 -19.29
CA ASP A 116 38.75 -13.25 -17.82
C ASP A 116 38.39 -11.87 -17.25
N TYR A 117 38.94 -10.80 -17.82
CA TYR A 117 38.60 -9.43 -17.42
C TYR A 117 37.12 -9.11 -17.67
N THR A 118 36.62 -9.46 -18.86
CA THR A 118 35.20 -9.22 -19.23
C THR A 118 34.27 -9.96 -18.27
N PHE A 119 34.59 -11.21 -17.95
CA PHE A 119 33.80 -12.01 -17.02
C PHE A 119 33.80 -11.43 -15.60
N LYS A 120 34.95 -10.98 -15.11
CA LYS A 120 35.08 -10.29 -13.82
C LYS A 120 34.29 -8.98 -13.79
N ALA A 121 34.35 -8.19 -14.86
CA ALA A 121 33.63 -6.92 -14.98
C ALA A 121 32.11 -7.13 -14.96
N LEU A 122 31.60 -8.08 -15.76
CA LEU A 122 30.18 -8.42 -15.81
C LEU A 122 29.67 -9.02 -14.48
N LYS A 123 30.47 -9.88 -13.84
CA LYS A 123 30.14 -10.42 -12.51
C LYS A 123 30.06 -9.30 -11.45
N LYS A 124 30.99 -8.33 -11.48
CA LYS A 124 30.97 -7.16 -10.59
C LYS A 124 29.74 -6.27 -10.84
N ALA A 125 29.23 -6.26 -12.06
CA ALA A 125 28.01 -5.54 -12.46
C ALA A 125 26.70 -6.25 -12.06
N GLY A 126 26.79 -7.43 -11.44
CA GLY A 126 25.61 -8.20 -11.03
C GLY A 126 25.01 -9.08 -12.14
N VAL A 127 25.69 -9.26 -13.28
CA VAL A 127 25.26 -10.21 -14.31
C VAL A 127 25.42 -11.63 -13.77
N LYS A 128 24.30 -12.37 -13.67
CA LYS A 128 24.32 -13.79 -13.31
C LYS A 128 24.88 -14.58 -14.48
N MET A 129 26.01 -15.23 -14.26
CA MET A 129 26.59 -16.20 -15.18
C MET A 129 26.10 -17.58 -14.72
N GLU A 130 25.24 -18.23 -15.50
CA GLU A 130 24.82 -19.60 -15.21
C GLU A 130 26.03 -20.55 -15.29
N LYS A 131 25.98 -21.61 -14.49
CA LYS A 131 26.99 -22.67 -14.46
C LYS A 131 26.72 -23.71 -15.54
#